data_AF-A0A7X5WUG6-F1
#
_entry.id   AF-A0A7X5WUG6-F1
#
_cell.length_a   1.000
_cell.length_b   1.000
_cell.length_c   1.000
_cell.angle_alpha   90.00
_cell.angle_beta   90.00
_cell.angle_gamma   90.00
#
_symmetry.space_group_name_H-M   'P 1'
#
loop_
_entity.id
_entity.type
_entity.pdbx_description
1 polymer ?
#
loop_
_entity_poly.entity_id
_entity_poly.type
_entity_poly.pdbx_seq_one_letter_code
_entity_poly.pdbx_strand_id
1 'polypeptide(L)'
;MTLLVVLTVVAIAVLIAELAIYLFVVGTQLDRVATKLEGCAEVVWDIKRNAEPIEAGVERINHTGGVIAGALPLLYGMAEGIVVGATYEPAPAAEPAPARPAVQRRRTRLTEAVGYEPEAMA
;
A
#
# COMPACT_ATOMS: atom_id res chain seq x y z
N MET A 1 -86.28 -14.81 -5.31
CA MET A 1 -85.12 -14.60 -4.41
C MET A 1 -85.39 -13.36 -3.57
N THR A 2 -85.12 -13.37 -2.27
CA THR A 2 -85.34 -12.21 -1.40
C THR A 2 -84.20 -11.20 -1.55
N LEU A 3 -84.48 -9.90 -1.36
CA LEU A 3 -83.50 -8.82 -1.51
C LEU A 3 -82.23 -9.05 -0.66
N LEU A 4 -82.39 -9.50 0.59
CA LEU A 4 -81.28 -9.81 1.49
C LEU A 4 -80.34 -10.90 0.93
N VAL A 5 -80.91 -11.93 0.29
CA VAL A 5 -80.12 -13.02 -0.33
C VAL A 5 -79.32 -12.50 -1.53
N VAL A 6 -79.90 -11.60 -2.32
CA VAL A 6 -79.17 -10.98 -3.44
C VAL A 6 -78.02 -10.12 -2.93
N LEU A 7 -78.26 -9.31 -1.90
CA LEU A 7 -77.23 -8.46 -1.30
C LEU A 7 -76.07 -9.24 -0.68
N THR A 8 -76.36 -10.36 0.02
CA THR A 8 -75.30 -11.19 0.61
C THR A 8 -74.45 -11.89 -0.45
N VAL A 9 -75.07 -12.42 -1.52
CA VAL A 9 -74.33 -13.01 -2.63
C VAL A 9 -73.43 -11.97 -3.31
N VAL A 10 -73.94 -10.77 -3.55
CA VAL A 10 -73.14 -9.66 -4.10
C VAL A 10 -71.99 -9.28 -3.17
N ALA A 11 -72.23 -9.17 -1.86
CA ALA A 11 -71.18 -8.86 -0.89
C ALA A 11 -70.06 -9.91 -0.87
N ILE A 12 -70.41 -11.20 -0.92
CA ILE A 12 -69.43 -12.29 -1.00
C ILE A 12 -68.63 -12.21 -2.30
N ALA A 13 -69.30 -11.98 -3.44
CA ALA A 13 -68.64 -11.85 -4.73
C ALA A 13 -67.63 -10.68 -4.75
N VAL A 14 -67.99 -9.54 -4.15
CA VAL A 14 -67.09 -8.38 -3.99
C VAL A 14 -65.89 -8.74 -3.13
N LEU A 15 -66.09 -9.43 -2.00
CA LEU A 15 -65.01 -9.84 -1.10
C LEU A 15 -64.02 -10.78 -1.79
N ILE A 16 -64.53 -11.75 -2.55
CA ILE A 16 -63.71 -12.66 -3.35
C ILE A 16 -62.92 -11.89 -4.42
N ALA A 17 -63.57 -10.94 -5.11
CA ALA A 17 -62.91 -10.13 -6.14
C ALA A 17 -61.79 -9.27 -5.54
N GLU A 18 -62.02 -8.64 -4.41
CA GLU A 18 -61.02 -7.83 -3.70
C GLU A 18 -59.83 -8.69 -3.25
N LEU A 19 -60.09 -9.87 -2.67
CA LEU A 19 -59.04 -10.80 -2.27
C LEU A 19 -58.22 -11.28 -3.47
N ALA A 20 -58.87 -11.57 -4.60
CA ALA A 20 -58.19 -11.97 -5.83
C ALA A 20 -57.27 -10.86 -6.37
N ILE A 21 -57.74 -9.61 -6.37
CA ILE A 21 -56.94 -8.44 -6.77
C ILE A 21 -55.74 -8.28 -5.83
N TYR A 22 -55.95 -8.37 -4.51
CA TYR A 22 -54.89 -8.27 -3.54
C TYR A 22 -53.81 -9.34 -3.75
N LEU A 23 -54.20 -10.60 -3.89
CA LEU A 23 -53.28 -11.71 -4.13
C LEU A 23 -52.55 -11.58 -5.46
N PHE A 24 -53.22 -11.08 -6.51
CA PHE A 24 -52.59 -10.80 -7.78
C PHE A 24 -51.47 -9.76 -7.63
N VAL A 25 -51.76 -8.65 -6.93
CA VAL A 25 -50.78 -7.59 -6.68
C VAL A 25 -49.59 -8.11 -5.86
N VAL A 26 -49.84 -8.83 -4.76
CA VAL A 26 -48.76 -9.42 -3.94
C VAL A 26 -47.95 -10.43 -4.73
N GLY A 27 -48.61 -11.29 -5.52
CA GLY A 27 -47.96 -12.26 -6.39
C GLY A 27 -47.00 -11.59 -7.37
N THR A 28 -47.42 -10.50 -8.02
CA THR A 28 -46.53 -9.76 -8.94
C THR A 28 -45.33 -9.10 -8.24
N GLN A 29 -45.48 -8.71 -6.97
CA GLN A 29 -44.38 -8.15 -6.18
C GLN A 29 -43.39 -9.24 -5.78
N LEU A 30 -43.89 -10.40 -5.33
CA LEU A 30 -43.06 -11.55 -4.99
C LEU A 30 -42.27 -12.05 -6.20
N ASP A 31 -42.90 -12.11 -7.38
CA ASP A 31 -42.25 -12.49 -8.63
C ASP A 31 -41.09 -11.55 -8.99
N ARG A 32 -41.31 -10.23 -8.92
CA ARG A 32 -40.25 -9.24 -9.13
C ARG A 32 -39.09 -9.38 -8.13
N VAL A 33 -39.37 -9.70 -6.87
CA VAL A 33 -38.34 -9.92 -5.86
C VAL A 33 -37.58 -11.21 -6.16
N ALA A 34 -38.27 -12.28 -6.52
CA ALA A 34 -37.66 -13.56 -6.89
C ALA A 34 -36.69 -13.39 -8.07
N THR A 35 -37.09 -12.67 -9.13
CA THR A 35 -36.21 -12.39 -10.28
C THR A 35 -34.95 -11.61 -9.87
N LYS A 36 -35.08 -10.63 -8.97
CA LYS A 36 -33.92 -9.89 -8.46
C LYS A 36 -33.00 -10.79 -7.64
N LEU A 37 -33.57 -11.65 -6.79
CA LEU A 37 -32.79 -12.59 -5.97
C LEU A 37 -32.06 -13.62 -6.83
N GLU A 38 -32.70 -14.10 -7.89
CA GLU A 38 -32.09 -15.00 -8.88
C GLU A 38 -30.89 -14.34 -9.56
N GLY A 39 -31.04 -13.11 -10.05
CA GLY A 39 -29.92 -12.35 -10.63
C GLY A 39 -28.80 -12.09 -9.63
N CYS A 40 -29.12 -11.76 -8.37
CA CYS A 40 -28.12 -11.62 -7.31
C CYS A 40 -27.37 -12.93 -7.03
N ALA A 41 -28.07 -14.06 -7.02
CA ALA A 41 -27.46 -15.36 -6.80
C ALA A 41 -26.48 -15.71 -7.93
N GLU A 42 -26.86 -15.47 -9.19
CA GLU A 42 -25.99 -15.67 -10.35
C GLU A 42 -24.71 -14.82 -10.24
N VAL A 43 -24.85 -13.53 -9.90
CA VAL A 43 -23.69 -12.63 -9.70
C VAL A 43 -22.77 -13.13 -8.58
N VAL A 44 -23.32 -13.59 -7.45
CA VAL A 44 -22.50 -14.13 -6.35
C VAL A 44 -21.74 -15.38 -6.78
N TRP A 45 -22.37 -16.26 -7.57
CA TRP A 45 -21.70 -17.45 -8.11
C TRP A 45 -20.59 -17.10 -9.10
N ASP A 46 -20.79 -16.08 -9.93
CA ASP A 46 -19.75 -15.59 -10.84
C ASP A 46 -18.59 -14.94 -10.07
N ILE A 47 -18.86 -14.15 -9.03
CA ILE A 47 -17.84 -13.60 -8.14
C ILE A 47 -17.03 -14.73 -7.52
N LYS A 48 -17.69 -15.78 -7.00
CA LYS A 48 -17.01 -16.94 -6.43
C LYS A 48 -16.10 -17.63 -7.46
N ARG A 49 -16.62 -17.88 -8.67
CA ARG A 49 -15.87 -18.51 -9.76
C ARG A 49 -14.63 -17.69 -10.16
N ASN A 50 -14.75 -16.36 -10.19
CA ASN A 50 -13.65 -15.46 -10.50
C ASN A 50 -12.64 -15.34 -9.34
N ALA A 51 -13.09 -15.47 -8.09
CA ALA A 51 -12.23 -15.39 -6.90
C ALA A 51 -11.43 -16.68 -6.65
N GLU A 52 -11.95 -17.84 -7.01
CA GLU A 52 -11.30 -19.15 -6.83
C GLU A 52 -9.85 -19.22 -7.38
N PRO A 53 -9.55 -18.77 -8.62
CA PRO A 53 -8.17 -18.71 -9.11
C PRO A 53 -7.32 -17.62 -8.43
N ILE A 54 -7.94 -16.56 -7.91
CA ILE A 54 -7.23 -15.45 -7.21
C ILE A 54 -6.73 -15.93 -5.85
N GLU A 55 -7.52 -16.68 -5.09
CA GLU A 55 -7.16 -17.19 -3.76
C GLU A 55 -5.84 -17.96 -3.79
N ALA A 56 -5.73 -18.93 -4.71
CA ALA A 56 -4.49 -19.70 -4.91
C ALA A 56 -3.31 -18.82 -5.38
N GLY A 57 -3.59 -17.73 -6.10
CA GLY A 57 -2.58 -16.74 -6.51
C GLY A 57 -2.04 -15.95 -5.32
N VAL A 58 -2.92 -15.46 -4.45
CA VAL A 58 -2.56 -14.69 -3.26
C VAL A 58 -1.80 -15.55 -2.25
N GLU A 59 -2.17 -16.82 -2.09
CA GLU A 59 -1.43 -17.75 -1.22
C GLU A 59 0.03 -17.91 -1.70
N ARG A 60 0.25 -18.16 -2.99
CA ARG A 60 1.61 -18.23 -3.57
C ARG A 60 2.37 -16.92 -3.41
N ILE A 61 1.74 -15.78 -3.68
CA ILE A 61 2.39 -14.46 -3.54
C ILE A 61 2.79 -14.21 -2.09
N ASN A 62 1.91 -14.51 -1.13
CA ASN A 62 2.21 -14.34 0.29
C ASN A 62 3.31 -15.29 0.76
N HIS A 63 3.32 -16.54 0.29
CA HIS A 63 4.37 -17.49 0.59
C HIS A 63 5.73 -17.00 0.06
N THR A 64 5.81 -16.68 -1.24
CA THR A 64 7.05 -16.19 -1.87
C THR A 64 7.49 -14.85 -1.28
N GLY A 65 6.56 -13.93 -1.06
CA GLY A 65 6.82 -12.64 -0.42
C GLY A 65 7.35 -12.80 1.01
N GLY A 66 6.81 -13.74 1.78
CA GLY A 66 7.31 -14.09 3.11
C GLY A 66 8.74 -14.65 3.08
N VAL A 67 9.04 -15.52 2.11
CA VAL A 67 10.42 -16.04 1.90
C VAL A 67 11.39 -14.90 1.55
N ILE A 68 11.00 -14.02 0.61
CA ILE A 68 11.83 -12.86 0.22
C ILE A 68 12.03 -11.91 1.40
N ALA A 69 10.95 -11.59 2.13
CA ALA A 69 11.02 -10.74 3.32
C ALA A 69 11.90 -11.34 4.43
N GLY A 70 11.89 -12.67 4.60
CA GLY A 70 12.80 -13.37 5.51
C GLY A 70 14.26 -13.36 5.06
N ALA A 71 14.53 -13.34 3.75
CA ALA A 71 15.89 -13.27 3.19
C ALA A 71 16.44 -11.84 3.10
N LEU A 72 15.57 -10.83 3.14
CA LEU A 72 15.92 -9.42 3.01
C LEU A 72 17.04 -8.95 3.96
N PRO A 73 17.07 -9.34 5.26
CA PRO A 73 18.17 -9.00 6.15
C PRO A 73 19.53 -9.55 5.69
N LEU A 74 19.57 -10.74 5.08
CA LEU A 74 20.80 -11.34 4.57
C LEU A 74 21.30 -10.61 3.32
N LEU A 75 20.37 -10.23 2.43
CA LEU A 75 20.68 -9.44 1.25
C LEU A 75 21.21 -8.06 1.63
N TYR A 76 20.60 -7.43 2.64
CA TYR A 76 21.03 -6.14 3.13
C TYR A 76 22.38 -6.22 3.87
N GLY A 77 22.58 -7.18 4.77
CA GLY A 77 23.86 -7.38 5.45
C GLY A 77 25.02 -7.73 4.52
N MET A 78 24.76 -8.51 3.47
CA MET A 78 25.74 -8.75 2.41
C MET A 78 26.06 -7.46 1.64
N ALA A 79 25.05 -6.68 1.28
CA ALA A 79 25.24 -5.41 0.59
C ALA A 79 26.05 -4.42 1.45
N GLU A 80 25.76 -4.32 2.75
CA GLU A 80 26.55 -3.53 3.70
C GLU A 80 28.00 -4.00 3.77
N GLY A 81 28.24 -5.32 3.85
CA GLY A 81 29.60 -5.88 3.85
C GLY A 81 30.40 -5.56 2.59
N ILE A 82 29.76 -5.58 1.41
CA ILE A 82 30.39 -5.16 0.16
C ILE A 82 30.74 -3.68 0.20
N VAL A 83 29.82 -2.82 0.64
CA VAL A 83 30.05 -1.38 0.73
C VAL A 83 31.21 -1.08 1.66
N VAL A 84 31.25 -1.70 2.84
CA VAL A 84 32.36 -1.53 3.80
C VAL A 84 33.69 -2.00 3.19
N GLY A 85 33.73 -3.19 2.60
CA GLY A 85 34.95 -3.74 2.01
C GLY A 85 35.46 -3.00 0.78
N ALA A 86 34.56 -2.35 0.03
CA ALA A 86 34.90 -1.54 -1.15
C ALA A 86 35.14 -0.05 -0.81
N THR A 87 34.85 0.38 0.42
CA THR A 87 35.08 1.76 0.84
C THR A 87 36.58 2.02 0.93
N TYR A 88 37.06 2.98 0.16
CA TYR A 88 38.48 3.37 0.15
C TYR A 88 38.86 3.96 1.52
N GLU A 89 39.81 3.33 2.18
CA GLU A 89 40.44 3.87 3.38
C GLU A 89 41.78 4.53 2.99
N PRO A 90 41.89 5.88 3.10
CA PRO A 90 43.11 6.58 2.74
C PRO A 90 44.25 6.13 3.66
N ALA A 91 45.38 5.80 3.06
CA ALA A 91 46.60 5.54 3.83
C ALA A 91 46.88 6.75 4.73
N PRO A 92 47.32 6.55 5.99
CA PRO A 92 47.66 7.65 6.87
C PRO A 92 48.64 8.55 6.14
N ALA A 93 48.26 9.81 5.96
CA ALA A 93 49.09 10.78 5.26
C ALA A 93 50.43 10.80 5.99
N ALA A 94 51.50 10.38 5.30
CA ALA A 94 52.84 10.62 5.80
C ALA A 94 52.95 12.13 6.02
N GLU A 95 53.22 12.55 7.26
CA GLU A 95 53.45 13.97 7.53
C GLU A 95 54.48 14.47 6.51
N PRO A 96 54.12 15.49 5.70
CA PRO A 96 55.04 15.99 4.69
C PRO A 96 56.31 16.45 5.41
N ALA A 97 57.42 15.77 5.13
CA ALA A 97 58.69 16.18 5.69
C ALA A 97 58.91 17.66 5.32
N PRO A 98 59.15 18.55 6.31
CA PRO A 98 59.28 19.97 6.03
C PRO A 98 60.38 20.18 4.98
N ALA A 99 60.03 20.85 3.88
CA ALA A 99 60.94 21.07 2.77
C ALA A 99 62.20 21.80 3.27
N ARG A 100 63.33 21.09 3.30
CA ARG A 100 64.61 21.67 3.69
C ARG A 100 65.22 22.39 2.49
N PRO A 101 65.50 23.70 2.57
CA PRO A 101 66.18 24.40 1.49
C PRO A 101 67.60 23.85 1.31
N ALA A 102 68.08 23.78 0.07
CA ALA A 102 69.41 23.26 -0.28
C ALA A 102 70.58 24.00 0.41
N VAL A 103 70.34 25.21 0.90
CA VAL A 103 71.32 26.09 1.56
C VAL A 103 71.37 25.90 3.09
N GLN A 104 70.68 24.89 3.66
CA GLN A 104 70.60 24.54 5.09
C GLN A 104 70.05 25.61 6.06
N ARG A 105 70.14 26.89 5.75
CA ARG A 105 69.53 27.98 6.53
C ARG A 105 68.40 28.61 5.73
N ARG A 106 67.20 28.60 6.32
CA ARG A 106 66.05 29.33 5.80
C ARG A 106 66.16 30.79 6.24
N ARG A 107 66.36 31.73 5.31
CA ARG A 107 66.14 33.15 5.60
C ARG A 107 64.64 33.33 5.85
N THR A 108 64.27 33.64 7.09
CA THR A 108 62.87 33.92 7.44
C THR A 108 62.53 35.36 7.08
N ARG A 109 61.37 35.58 6.45
CA ARG A 109 60.83 36.91 6.17
C ARG A 109 59.79 37.36 7.20
N LEU A 110 59.69 36.65 8.33
CA LEU A 110 58.71 36.95 9.39
C LEU A 110 58.84 38.38 9.93
N THR A 111 60.06 38.95 9.92
CA THR A 111 60.35 40.32 10.36
C THR A 111 60.45 41.32 9.21
N GLU A 112 60.22 40.90 7.96
CA GLU A 112 60.21 41.79 6.78
C GLU A 112 58.79 42.30 6.48
N ALA A 113 57.84 42.14 7.40
CA ALA A 113 56.50 42.67 7.29
C ALA A 113 56.50 44.21 7.45
N VAL A 114 55.86 44.91 6.52
CA VAL A 114 55.77 46.39 6.54
C VAL A 114 55.03 46.83 7.81
N GLY A 115 55.66 47.70 8.61
CA GLY A 115 55.09 48.24 9.86
C GLY A 115 55.42 47.45 11.14
N TYR A 116 56.29 46.43 11.08
CA TYR A 116 56.77 45.72 12.27
C TYR A 116 58.05 46.37 12.82
N GLU A 117 57.95 47.08 13.94
CA GLU A 117 59.08 47.64 14.69
C GLU A 117 59.24 46.92 16.04
N PRO A 118 60.15 45.95 16.16
CA PRO A 118 60.29 45.15 17.39
C PRO A 118 60.85 45.95 18.58
N GLU A 119 61.55 47.07 18.34
CA GLU A 119 62.14 47.91 19.40
C GLU A 119 61.14 48.95 19.96
N ALA A 120 60.00 49.18 19.30
CA ALA A 120 58.95 50.09 19.80
C ALA A 120 58.08 49.47 20.91
N MET A 121 58.28 48.18 21.22
CA MET A 121 57.61 47.44 22.29
C MET A 121 58.58 47.05 23.43
N ALA A 122 59.48 47.97 23.81
CA ALA A 122 60.39 47.85 24.96
C ALA A 122 60.24 49.02 25.93
#